data_AF-A0A9D8L7G4-F1
#
_entry.id   AF-A0A9D8L7G4-F1
#
_cell.length_a   1.000
_cell.length_b   1.000
_cell.length_c   1.000
_cell.angle_alpha   90.00
_cell.angle_beta   90.00
_cell.angle_gamma   90.00
#
_symmetry.space_group_name_H-M   'P 1'
#
loop_
_entity.id
_entity.type
_entity.pdbx_description
1 polymer ?
#
loop_
_entity_poly.entity_id
_entity_poly.type
_entity_poly.pdbx_seq_one_letter_code
_entity_poly.pdbx_strand_id
1 'polypeptide(L)' 'MHQDSLVVPRRRSVRRRVPAGTVLFAAGQTAITSTAIPTGWHVIGRTGFRNFDPSRLPPSDLVAGDVVRFEAT' A
#
# COMPACT_ATOMS: atom_id res chain seq x y z
N MET A 1 -7.46 8.70 -10.35
CA MET A 1 -8.12 7.37 -10.35
C MET A 1 -7.39 6.49 -11.35
N HIS A 2 -7.23 5.20 -11.04
CA HIS A 2 -6.62 4.24 -11.97
C HIS A 2 -7.51 4.05 -13.20
N GLN A 3 -6.92 3.72 -14.35
CA GLN A 3 -7.65 3.38 -15.57
C GLN A 3 -8.45 2.08 -15.38
N ASP A 4 -9.53 1.87 -16.14
CA ASP A 4 -10.38 0.67 -16.04
C ASP A 4 -9.61 -0.65 -16.30
N SER A 5 -8.54 -0.58 -17.10
CA SER A 5 -7.62 -1.69 -17.35
C SER A 5 -6.84 -2.14 -16.11
N LEU A 6 -6.78 -1.30 -15.07
CA LEU A 6 -6.11 -1.56 -13.80
C LEU A 6 -7.12 -2.00 -12.72
N VAL A 7 -8.10 -2.82 -13.07
CA VAL A 7 -9.00 -3.46 -12.10
C VAL A 7 -8.64 -4.94 -11.97
N VAL A 8 -7.65 -5.22 -11.12
CA VAL A 8 -7.22 -6.60 -10.82
C VAL A 8 -7.87 -7.06 -9.51
N PRO A 9 -8.59 -8.20 -9.47
CA PRO A 9 -9.20 -8.68 -8.24
C PRO A 9 -8.16 -9.03 -7.17
N ARG A 10 -8.61 -9.27 -5.94
CA ARG A 10 -7.72 -9.85 -4.90
C ARG A 10 -7.27 -11.25 -5.32
N ARG A 11 -6.10 -11.66 -4.84
CA ARG A 11 -5.60 -13.03 -4.99
C ARG A 11 -6.52 -13.99 -4.25
N ARG A 12 -6.70 -15.19 -4.82
CA ARG A 12 -7.45 -16.29 -4.17
C ARG A 12 -6.75 -16.80 -2.91
N SER A 13 -5.42 -16.78 -2.89
CA SER A 13 -4.60 -17.21 -1.75
C SER A 13 -4.01 -16.01 -1.01
N VAL A 14 -4.08 -16.02 0.31
CA VAL A 14 -3.45 -15.03 1.18
C VAL A 14 -1.94 -15.25 1.25
N ARG A 15 -1.14 -14.18 1.06
CA ARG A 15 0.25 -14.18 1.52
C ARG A 15 0.22 -14.05 3.04
N ARG A 16 0.76 -15.05 3.74
CA ARG A 16 0.68 -15.12 5.22
C ARG A 16 1.32 -13.92 5.91
N ARG A 17 2.37 -13.34 5.31
CA ARG A 17 3.05 -12.17 5.87
C ARG A 17 3.76 -11.39 4.77
N VAL A 18 3.53 -10.08 4.75
CA VAL A 18 4.34 -9.10 4.02
C VAL A 18 4.85 -8.06 5.01
N PRO A 19 6.06 -7.53 4.86
CA PRO A 19 6.64 -6.54 5.78
C PRO A 19 6.00 -5.14 5.62
N ALA A 20 6.30 -4.23 6.54
CA ALA A 20 5.96 -2.80 6.39
C ALA A 20 6.63 -2.19 5.15
N GLY A 21 6.03 -1.13 4.61
CA GLY A 21 6.44 -0.47 3.37
C GLY A 21 6.13 -1.29 2.11
N THR A 22 5.33 -2.35 2.20
CA THR A 22 4.93 -3.13 1.02
C THR A 22 3.86 -2.37 0.24
N VAL A 23 4.06 -2.21 -1.06
CA VAL A 23 3.08 -1.60 -1.98
C VAL A 23 2.14 -2.70 -2.48
N LEU A 24 0.85 -2.50 -2.23
CA LEU A 24 -0.22 -3.44 -2.52
C LEU A 24 -1.15 -2.89 -3.59
N PHE A 25 -1.71 -3.79 -4.40
CA PHE A 25 -2.73 -3.47 -5.40
C PHE A 25 -3.88 -4.48 -5.40
N ALA A 26 -5.11 -3.99 -5.43
CA ALA A 26 -6.31 -4.78 -5.72
C ALA A 26 -7.50 -3.85 -6.01
N ALA A 27 -8.43 -4.30 -6.85
CA ALA A 27 -9.71 -3.65 -7.14
C ALA A 27 -9.58 -2.15 -7.48
N GLY A 28 -8.56 -1.79 -8.27
CA GLY A 28 -8.32 -0.39 -8.64
C GLY A 28 -7.85 0.49 -7.48
N GLN A 29 -7.32 -0.10 -6.40
CA GLN A 29 -6.78 0.61 -5.25
C GLN A 29 -5.32 0.25 -5.01
N THR A 30 -4.58 1.20 -4.44
CA THR A 30 -3.19 1.03 -4.02
C THR A 30 -3.06 1.35 -2.54
N ALA A 31 -2.23 0.59 -1.83
CA ALA A 31 -1.96 0.83 -0.41
C ALA A 31 -0.49 0.57 -0.08
N ILE A 32 0.01 1.23 0.98
CA ILE A 32 1.31 0.96 1.59
C ILE A 32 1.06 0.37 2.98
N THR A 33 1.64 -0.79 3.27
CA THR A 33 1.50 -1.41 4.60
C THR A 33 2.31 -0.64 5.64
N SER A 34 1.69 -0.23 6.74
CA SER A 34 2.41 0.42 7.85
C SER A 34 3.13 -0.58 8.78
N THR A 35 2.64 -1.81 8.83
CA THR A 35 3.17 -2.89 9.66
C THR A 35 3.22 -4.21 8.88
N ALA A 36 3.79 -5.26 9.47
CA ALA A 36 3.77 -6.58 8.85
C ALA A 36 2.38 -7.23 8.97
N ILE A 37 1.77 -7.64 7.85
CA ILE A 37 0.39 -8.16 7.82
C ILE A 37 0.25 -9.36 6.87
N PRO A 38 -0.74 -10.25 7.07
CA PRO A 38 -1.24 -11.10 5.98
C PRO A 38 -1.97 -10.25 4.94
N THR A 39 -1.93 -10.65 3.66
CA THR A 39 -2.67 -9.94 2.62
C THR A 39 -3.11 -10.82 1.45
N GLY A 40 -4.34 -10.61 0.99
CA GLY A 40 -4.85 -11.13 -0.28
C GLY A 40 -4.58 -10.20 -1.47
N TRP A 41 -3.98 -9.02 -1.26
CA TRP A 41 -3.69 -8.09 -2.35
C TRP A 41 -2.44 -8.53 -3.13
N HIS A 42 -2.33 -8.05 -4.36
CA HIS A 42 -1.12 -8.22 -5.14
C HIS A 42 -0.01 -7.37 -4.52
N VAL A 43 1.18 -7.96 -4.38
CA VAL A 43 2.39 -7.24 -3.96
C VAL A 43 3.07 -6.78 -5.23
N ILE A 44 3.25 -5.48 -5.39
CA ILE A 44 3.79 -4.88 -6.62
C ILE A 44 5.11 -4.13 -6.40
N GLY A 45 5.54 -3.96 -5.14
CA GLY A 45 6.82 -3.32 -4.82
C GLY A 45 6.99 -3.08 -3.33
N ARG A 46 8.04 -2.34 -2.96
CA ARG A 46 8.28 -1.82 -1.61
C ARG A 46 8.79 -0.39 -1.68
N THR A 47 8.55 0.35 -0.61
CA THR A 47 9.06 1.70 -0.40
C THR A 47 9.66 1.83 1.00
N GLY A 48 10.66 2.71 1.13
CA GLY A 48 11.19 3.15 2.43
C GLY A 48 10.32 4.21 3.11
N PHE A 49 9.30 4.74 2.42
CA PHE A 49 8.38 5.72 2.99
C PHE A 49 7.58 5.11 4.15
N ARG A 50 7.76 5.66 5.35
CA ARG A 50 7.07 5.23 6.57
C ARG A 50 5.77 6.01 6.73
N ASN A 51 4.70 5.49 6.14
CA ASN A 51 3.40 6.16 6.07
C ASN A 51 2.65 6.30 7.41
N PHE A 52 3.10 5.62 8.47
CA PHE A 52 2.54 5.76 9.81
C PHE A 52 3.59 5.44 10.88
N ASP A 53 3.67 6.27 11.90
CA ASP A 53 4.50 6.11 13.10
C ASP A 53 3.75 6.58 14.35
N PRO A 54 3.31 5.67 15.25
CA PRO A 54 2.54 6.05 16.43
C PRO A 54 3.34 6.87 17.45
N SER A 55 4.68 6.92 17.37
CA SER A 55 5.50 7.77 18.25
C SER A 55 5.68 9.21 17.75
N ARG A 56 5.14 9.56 16.58
CA ARG A 56 5.23 10.92 16.00
C ARG A 56 3.92 11.68 16.14
N LEU A 57 4.00 13.01 16.11
CA LEU A 57 2.84 13.92 16.07
C LEU A 57 3.03 14.93 14.91
N PRO A 58 2.22 14.85 13.84
CA PRO A 58 1.19 13.85 13.58
C PRO A 58 1.79 12.44 13.33
N PRO A 59 1.03 11.36 13.55
CA PRO A 59 1.52 10.00 13.33
C PRO A 59 1.59 9.61 11.85
N SER A 60 1.04 10.42 10.95
CA SER A 60 1.10 10.25 9.50
C SER A 60 1.42 11.60 8.86
N ASP A 61 2.35 11.59 7.91
CA ASP A 61 2.63 12.77 7.07
C ASP A 61 1.58 12.94 5.95
N LEU A 62 0.73 11.93 5.71
CA LEU A 62 -0.39 11.97 4.76
C LEU A 62 -1.73 12.22 5.47
N VAL A 63 -2.56 13.06 4.89
CA VAL A 63 -3.94 13.33 5.30
C VAL A 63 -4.93 13.07 4.15
N ALA A 64 -6.23 13.02 4.48
CA ALA A 64 -7.26 12.85 3.47
C ALA A 64 -7.26 14.05 2.50
N GLY A 65 -7.25 13.77 1.21
CA GLY A 65 -7.16 14.78 0.15
C GLY A 65 -5.78 14.90 -0.48
N ASP A 66 -4.73 14.35 0.15
CA ASP A 66 -3.38 14.36 -0.42
C ASP A 66 -3.29 13.51 -1.69
N VAL A 67 -2.41 13.94 -2.60
CA VAL A 67 -2.09 13.24 -3.84
C VAL A 67 -0.73 12.58 -3.70
N VAL A 68 -0.69 11.26 -3.87
CA VAL A 68 0.54 10.46 -3.83
C VAL A 68 0.92 10.03 -5.24
N ARG A 69 2.17 10.26 -5.63
CA ARG A 69 2.77 9.73 -6.86
C ARG A 69 3.81 8.68 -6.51
N PHE A 70 3.70 7.51 -7.13
CA PHE A 70 4.72 6.47 -7.04
C PHE A 70 5.70 6.59 -8.20
N GLU A 71 6.96 6.35 -7.93
CA GLU A 71 8.03 6.32 -8.93
C GLU A 71 8.85 5.05 -8.74
N ALA A 72 9.10 4.32 -9.84
CA ALA A 72 10.02 3.20 -9.83
C ALA A 72 11.44 3.74 -9.94
N THR A 73 12.34 3.20 -9.13
CA THR A 73 13.78 3.48 -9.17
C THR A 73 14.53 2.26 -9.66
#